data_AF-A0A2H5DRJ6-F1
#
_entry.id   AF-A0A2H5DRJ6-F1
#
_cell.length_a   1.000
_cell.length_b   1.000
_cell.length_c   1.000
_cell.angle_alpha   90.00
_cell.angle_beta   90.00
_cell.angle_gamma   90.00
#
_symmetry.space_group_name_H-M   'P 1'
#
loop_
_entity.id
_entity.type
_entity.pdbx_description
1 polymer ?
#
loop_
_entity_poly.entity_id
_entity_poly.type
_entity_poly.pdbx_seq_one_letter_code
_entity_poly.pdbx_strand_id
1 'polypeptide(L)'
;MERQFAMTTAGLAELIDALEPLATQLLEAAHKQERSSFIELYRRHEGYTQQLLRRLEAGERQRLSEPQRETLRRVLALRGQIQQRIAGWAEQVKGELRALSQSSKLNREYK
;
A
#
# COMPACT_ATOMS: atom_id res chain seq x y z
N MET A 1 5.62 -0.60 16.09
CA MET A 1 6.66 -1.64 15.93
C MET A 1 6.32 -2.46 14.70
N GLU A 2 7.25 -2.55 13.75
CA GLU A 2 7.13 -3.53 12.64
C GLU A 2 7.28 -4.94 13.24
N ARG A 3 6.34 -5.85 12.96
CA ARG A 3 6.54 -7.26 13.33
C ARG A 3 7.70 -7.79 12.50
N GLN A 4 8.62 -8.47 13.17
CA GLN A 4 9.62 -9.30 12.51
C GLN A 4 9.05 -10.71 12.41
N PHE A 5 8.98 -11.25 11.20
CA PHE A 5 8.54 -12.61 10.96
C PHE A 5 9.75 -13.54 10.94
N ALA A 6 9.63 -14.68 11.62
CA ALA A 6 10.71 -15.65 11.67
C ALA A 6 11.08 -16.18 10.25
N MET A 7 12.37 -16.45 10.01
CA MET A 7 12.86 -17.11 8.79
C MET A 7 12.58 -18.62 8.81
N THR A 8 11.31 -18.98 8.98
CA THR A 8 10.78 -20.35 9.04
C THR A 8 9.51 -20.46 8.20
N THR A 9 9.09 -21.67 7.81
CA THR A 9 7.85 -21.87 7.05
C THR A 9 6.62 -21.30 7.77
N ALA A 10 6.57 -21.43 9.10
CA ALA A 10 5.53 -20.82 9.93
C ALA A 10 5.57 -19.29 9.86
N GLY A 11 6.76 -18.69 9.95
CA GLY A 11 6.91 -17.24 9.79
C GLY A 11 6.58 -16.75 8.37
N LEU A 12 6.72 -17.58 7.32
CA LEU A 12 6.26 -17.23 5.97
C LEU A 12 4.73 -17.18 5.92
N ALA A 13 4.07 -18.17 6.54
CA ALA A 13 2.62 -18.20 6.65
C ALA A 13 2.10 -16.97 7.39
N GLU A 14 2.66 -16.67 8.56
CA GLU A 14 2.29 -15.51 9.36
C GLU A 14 2.48 -14.18 8.61
N LEU A 15 3.57 -14.05 7.84
CA LEU A 15 3.82 -12.89 7.01
C LEU A 15 2.74 -12.71 5.94
N ILE A 16 2.36 -13.80 5.27
CA ILE A 16 1.32 -13.79 4.23
C ILE A 16 -0.05 -13.47 4.85
N ASP A 17 -0.38 -14.10 5.98
CA ASP A 17 -1.64 -13.90 6.68
C ASP A 17 -1.76 -12.48 7.26
N ALA A 18 -0.64 -11.83 7.57
CA ALA A 18 -0.62 -10.44 8.02
C ALA A 18 -0.81 -9.42 6.89
N LEU A 19 -0.51 -9.77 5.64
CA LEU A 19 -0.57 -8.84 4.50
C LEU A 19 -2.01 -8.52 4.09
N GLU A 20 -2.90 -9.51 4.04
CA GLU A 20 -4.30 -9.32 3.64
C GLU A 20 -5.07 -8.33 4.53
N PRO A 21 -5.15 -8.50 5.87
CA PRO A 21 -5.86 -7.56 6.72
C PRO A 21 -5.23 -6.16 6.68
N LEU A 22 -3.90 -6.08 6.53
CA LEU A 22 -3.20 -4.81 6.41
C LEU A 22 -3.52 -4.09 5.10
N ALA A 23 -3.62 -4.81 3.99
CA ALA A 23 -4.04 -4.27 2.70
C ALA A 23 -5.51 -3.79 2.75
N THR A 24 -6.39 -4.52 3.43
CA THR A 24 -7.79 -4.10 3.64
C THR A 24 -7.88 -2.81 4.45
N GLN A 25 -7.16 -2.72 5.58
CA GLN A 25 -7.11 -1.50 6.40
C GLN A 25 -6.55 -0.31 5.62
N LEU A 26 -5.50 -0.54 4.83
CA LEU A 26 -4.89 0.47 3.98
C LEU A 26 -5.88 0.99 2.93
N LEU A 27 -6.63 0.09 2.28
CA LEU A 27 -7.66 0.46 1.33
C LEU A 27 -8.79 1.23 2.00
N GLU A 28 -9.20 0.85 3.20
CA GLU A 28 -10.22 1.58 3.97
C GLU A 28 -9.74 3.00 4.34
N ALA A 29 -8.51 3.14 4.84
CA ALA A 29 -7.91 4.45 5.11
C ALA A 29 -7.84 5.31 3.85
N ALA A 30 -7.60 4.70 2.68
CA ALA A 30 -7.64 5.39 1.40
C ALA A 30 -9.06 5.85 1.02
N HIS A 31 -10.10 5.07 1.32
CA HIS A 31 -11.48 5.49 1.08
C HIS A 31 -11.88 6.66 1.98
N LYS A 32 -11.45 6.64 3.24
CA LYS A 32 -11.77 7.69 4.23
C LYS A 32 -10.88 8.94 4.10
N GLN A 33 -9.91 8.94 3.19
CA GLN A 33 -8.92 10.01 3.03
C GLN A 33 -8.14 10.32 4.32
N GLU A 34 -7.98 9.33 5.19
CA GLU A 34 -7.24 9.46 6.45
C GLU A 34 -5.73 9.44 6.18
N ARG A 35 -5.18 10.59 5.81
CA ARG A 35 -3.80 10.70 5.30
C ARG A 35 -2.73 10.15 6.26
N SER A 36 -2.85 10.43 7.55
CA SER A 36 -1.91 9.94 8.57
C SER A 36 -1.96 8.41 8.69
N SER A 37 -3.16 7.86 8.89
CA SER A 37 -3.41 6.41 8.96
C SER A 37 -2.92 5.71 7.69
N PHE A 38 -3.25 6.27 6.53
CA PHE A 38 -2.85 5.73 5.24
C PHE A 38 -1.32 5.63 5.10
N ILE A 39 -0.58 6.69 5.44
CA ILE A 39 0.89 6.70 5.32
C ILE A 39 1.51 5.65 6.26
N GLU A 40 1.03 5.53 7.49
CA GLU A 40 1.56 4.54 8.44
C GLU A 40 1.29 3.11 7.95
N LEU A 41 0.04 2.82 7.56
CA LEU A 41 -0.37 1.52 7.05
C LEU A 41 0.39 1.16 5.76
N TYR A 42 0.58 2.13 4.86
CA TYR A 42 1.31 1.96 3.61
C TYR A 42 2.77 1.56 3.86
N ARG A 43 3.48 2.30 4.75
CA ARG A 43 4.87 1.97 5.10
C ARG A 43 4.99 0.56 5.66
N ARG A 44 4.09 0.19 6.57
CA ARG A 44 4.08 -1.16 7.16
C ARG A 44 3.81 -2.23 6.11
N HIS A 45 2.86 -2.00 5.22
CA HIS A 45 2.50 -2.92 4.16
C HIS A 45 3.63 -3.13 3.14
N GLU A 46 4.33 -2.05 2.75
CA GLU A 46 5.51 -2.15 1.90
C GLU A 46 6.67 -2.86 2.61
N GLY A 47 6.89 -2.60 3.90
CA GLY A 47 7.88 -3.32 4.69
C GLY A 47 7.66 -4.83 4.68
N TYR A 48 6.42 -5.28 4.89
CA TYR A 48 6.07 -6.71 4.85
C TYR A 48 6.15 -7.28 3.43
N THR A 49 5.75 -6.51 2.42
CA THR A 49 5.89 -6.94 1.02
C THR A 49 7.35 -7.14 0.64
N GLN A 50 8.24 -6.23 1.05
CA GLN A 50 9.67 -6.38 0.79
C GLN A 50 10.27 -7.59 1.49
N GLN A 51 9.85 -7.88 2.73
CA GLN A 51 10.26 -9.11 3.42
C GLN A 51 9.78 -10.35 2.66
N LEU A 52 8.53 -10.36 2.19
CA LEU A 52 7.98 -11.47 1.41
C LEU A 52 8.77 -11.68 0.12
N LEU A 53 9.03 -10.61 -0.65
CA LEU A 53 9.77 -10.70 -1.91
C LEU A 53 11.16 -11.31 -1.71
N ARG A 54 11.91 -10.84 -0.70
CA ARG A 54 13.24 -11.39 -0.37
C ARG A 54 13.19 -12.89 -0.08
N ARG A 55 12.16 -13.36 0.62
CA ARG A 55 11.98 -14.79 0.93
C ARG A 55 11.59 -15.62 -0.29
N LEU A 56 10.71 -15.08 -1.13
CA LEU A 56 10.32 -15.74 -2.38
C LEU A 56 11.51 -15.86 -3.35
N GLU A 57 12.35 -14.83 -3.44
CA GLU A 57 13.60 -14.81 -4.21
C GLU A 57 14.64 -15.81 -3.65
N ALA A 58 14.67 -16.03 -2.34
CA ALA A 58 15.48 -17.05 -1.69
C ALA A 58 14.98 -18.50 -1.90
N GLY A 59 13.99 -18.71 -2.78
CA GLY A 59 13.50 -20.03 -3.18
C GLY A 59 12.31 -20.55 -2.36
N GLU A 60 11.79 -19.77 -1.41
CA GLU A 60 10.64 -20.20 -0.59
C GLU A 60 9.32 -20.25 -1.37
N ARG A 61 9.29 -19.77 -2.61
CA ARG A 61 8.10 -19.82 -3.49
C ARG A 61 7.54 -21.24 -3.66
N GLN A 62 8.40 -22.25 -3.71
CA GLN A 62 7.98 -23.65 -3.86
C GLN A 62 7.30 -24.20 -2.59
N ARG A 63 7.54 -23.56 -1.43
CA ARG A 63 6.99 -23.95 -0.13
C ARG A 63 5.60 -23.38 0.14
N LEU A 64 5.09 -22.52 -0.76
CA LEU A 64 3.76 -21.94 -0.63
C LEU A 64 2.67 -22.99 -0.84
N SER A 65 1.81 -23.13 0.17
CA SER A 65 0.57 -23.90 0.05
C SER A 65 -0.43 -23.19 -0.85
N GLU A 66 -1.43 -23.93 -1.37
CA GLU A 66 -2.46 -23.31 -2.21
C GLU A 66 -3.27 -22.21 -1.48
N PRO A 67 -3.66 -22.37 -0.20
CA PRO A 67 -4.29 -21.29 0.56
C PRO A 67 -3.42 -20.02 0.63
N GLN A 68 -2.11 -20.16 0.83
CA GLN A 68 -1.19 -19.02 0.87
C GLN A 68 -1.10 -18.32 -0.48
N ARG A 69 -1.06 -19.09 -1.58
CA ARG A 69 -1.08 -18.52 -2.94
C ARG A 69 -2.37 -17.75 -3.18
N GLU A 70 -3.49 -18.28 -2.74
CA GLU A 70 -4.78 -17.61 -2.86
C GLU A 70 -4.84 -16.32 -2.04
N THR A 71 -4.34 -16.33 -0.80
CA THR A 71 -4.17 -15.10 0.00
C THR A 71 -3.31 -14.06 -0.73
N LEU A 72 -2.20 -14.47 -1.36
CA LEU A 72 -1.36 -13.56 -2.14
C LEU A 72 -2.07 -13.00 -3.38
N ARG A 73 -2.90 -13.79 -4.06
CA ARG A 73 -3.74 -13.30 -5.18
C ARG A 73 -4.70 -12.21 -4.68
N ARG A 74 -5.35 -12.41 -3.53
CA ARG A 74 -6.24 -11.38 -2.92
C ARG A 74 -5.48 -10.12 -2.53
N VAL A 75 -4.29 -10.26 -1.92
CA VAL A 75 -3.41 -9.14 -1.59
C VAL A 75 -3.03 -8.34 -2.85
N LEU A 76 -2.68 -9.01 -3.95
CA LEU A 76 -2.37 -8.35 -5.22
C LEU A 76 -3.56 -7.56 -5.78
N ALA A 77 -4.78 -8.13 -5.70
CA ALA A 77 -5.99 -7.44 -6.12
C ALA A 77 -6.26 -6.18 -5.27
N LEU A 78 -6.08 -6.27 -3.94
CA LEU A 78 -6.22 -5.13 -3.03
C LEU A 78 -5.17 -4.04 -3.33
N ARG A 79 -3.91 -4.43 -3.59
CA ARG A 79 -2.85 -3.49 -3.99
C ARG A 79 -3.21 -2.74 -5.27
N GLY A 80 -3.78 -3.42 -6.27
CA GLY A 80 -4.25 -2.78 -7.49
C GLY A 80 -5.29 -1.69 -7.21
N GLN A 81 -6.25 -1.97 -6.32
CA GLN A 81 -7.27 -0.98 -5.91
C GLN A 81 -6.64 0.21 -5.17
N ILE A 82 -5.70 -0.05 -4.26
CA ILE A 82 -4.98 1.01 -3.54
C ILE A 82 -4.20 1.90 -4.51
N GLN A 83 -3.52 1.32 -5.50
CA GLN A 83 -2.78 2.06 -6.52
C GLN A 83 -3.69 2.99 -7.33
N GLN A 84 -4.89 2.53 -7.70
CA GLN A 84 -5.88 3.36 -8.38
C GLN A 84 -6.33 4.54 -7.51
N ARG A 85 -6.50 4.34 -6.20
CA ARG A 85 -6.84 5.42 -5.26
C ARG A 85 -5.71 6.46 -5.16
N ILE A 86 -4.47 6.01 -5.05
CA ILE A 86 -3.29 6.91 -5.02
C ILE A 86 -3.21 7.72 -6.31
N ALA A 87 -3.42 7.09 -7.47
CA ALA A 87 -3.41 7.79 -8.76
C ALA A 87 -4.49 8.87 -8.83
N GLY A 88 -5.71 8.57 -8.36
CA GLY A 88 -6.79 9.55 -8.26
C GLY A 88 -6.44 10.74 -7.38
N TRP A 89 -5.83 10.51 -6.21
CA TRP A 89 -5.37 11.59 -5.34
C TRP A 89 -4.28 12.45 -5.99
N ALA A 90 -3.34 11.84 -6.70
CA ALA A 90 -2.29 12.57 -7.39
C ALA A 90 -2.85 13.53 -8.45
N GLU A 91 -3.85 13.09 -9.22
CA GLU A 91 -4.52 13.96 -10.20
C GLU A 91 -5.35 15.07 -9.51
N GLN A 92 -5.99 14.79 -8.37
CA GLN A 92 -6.68 15.83 -7.59
C GLN A 92 -5.69 16.91 -7.10
N VAL A 93 -4.58 16.52 -6.48
CA VAL A 93 -3.55 17.45 -5.99
C VAL A 93 -2.99 18.30 -7.13
N LYS A 94 -2.75 17.69 -8.29
CA LYS A 94 -2.30 18.40 -9.50
C LYS A 94 -3.32 19.43 -9.99
N GLY A 95 -4.62 19.11 -9.90
CA GLY A 95 -5.70 20.04 -10.18
C GLY A 95 -5.70 21.24 -9.23
N GLU A 96 -5.60 20.99 -7.93
CA GLU A 96 -5.54 22.02 -6.88
C GLU A 96 -4.32 22.93 -7.06
N LEU A 97 -3.14 22.38 -7.37
CA LEU A 97 -1.93 23.16 -7.63
C LEU A 97 -2.07 24.09 -8.84
N ARG A 98 -2.75 23.64 -9.91
CA ARG A 98 -3.03 24.49 -11.08
C ARG A 98 -3.97 25.65 -10.72
N ALA A 99 -5.03 25.37 -9.94
CA ALA A 99 -5.95 26.40 -9.48
C ALA A 99 -5.25 27.44 -8.60
N LEU A 100 -4.38 27.00 -7.67
CA LEU A 100 -3.56 27.88 -6.84
C LEU A 100 -2.62 28.75 -7.67
N SER A 101 -1.98 28.17 -8.70
CA SER A 101 -1.12 28.92 -9.62
C SER A 101 -1.90 29.99 -10.38
N GLN A 102 -3.10 29.67 -10.89
CA GLN A 102 -3.98 30.63 -11.57
C GLN A 102 -4.42 31.76 -10.62
N SER A 103 -4.85 31.42 -9.41
CA SER A 103 -5.22 32.39 -8.37
C SER A 103 -4.06 33.33 -8.03
N SER A 104 -2.83 32.80 -7.92
CA SER A 104 -1.63 33.60 -7.67
C SER A 104 -1.31 34.57 -8.83
N LYS A 105 -1.52 34.15 -10.09
CA LYS A 105 -1.36 35.03 -11.25
C LYS A 105 -2.37 36.16 -11.25
N LEU A 106 -3.66 35.86 -11.06
CA LEU A 106 -4.71 36.87 -10.96
C LEU A 106 -4.40 37.88 -9.85
N ASN A 107 -4.01 37.41 -8.67
CA ASN A 107 -3.66 38.29 -7.56
C ASN A 107 -2.44 39.20 -7.83
N ARG A 108 -1.58 38.87 -8.80
CA ARG A 108 -0.48 39.74 -9.24
C ARG A 108 -0.90 40.74 -10.32
N GLU A 109 -1.89 40.39 -11.12
CA GLU A 109 -2.39 41.25 -12.22
C GLU A 109 -3.37 42.32 -11.71
N TYR A 110 -4.07 42.04 -10.61
CA TYR A 110 -5.12 42.92 -10.06
C TYR A 110 -4.77 43.53 -8.68
N LYS A 111 -3.49 43.52 -8.29
CA LYS A 111 -2.93 44.27 -7.15
C LYS A 111 -1.88 45.25 -7.64
#